data_AF-A0A497MGH9-F1
#
_entry.id   AF-A0A497MGH9-F1
#
_cell.length_a   1.000
_cell.length_b   1.000
_cell.length_c   1.000
_cell.angle_alpha   90.00
_cell.angle_beta   90.00
_cell.angle_gamma   90.00
#
_symmetry.space_group_name_H-M   'P 1'
#
loop_
_entity.id
_entity.type
_entity.pdbx_description
1 polymer ?
#
loop_
_entity_poly.entity_id
_entity_poly.type
_entity_poly.pdbx_seq_one_letter_code
_entity_poly.pdbx_strand_id
1 'polypeptide(L)' 'MSDRERYWSFFKFTSLGLEILFMAIVGYFIGKQFDMEVEGAALGAILGTVLMWYYIYVYSRKIEKAFKRGG' A
#
# COMPACT_ATOMS: atom_id res chain seq x y z
N MET A 1 21.53 13.61 -3.90
CA MET A 1 20.24 12.98 -4.20
C MET A 1 19.74 13.63 -5.48
N SER A 2 19.70 12.91 -6.59
CA SER A 2 19.30 13.51 -7.89
C SER A 2 17.79 13.76 -7.90
N ASP A 3 17.30 14.74 -8.65
CA ASP A 3 15.86 15.04 -8.77
C ASP A 3 15.03 13.82 -9.17
N ARG A 4 15.64 12.86 -9.88
CA ARG A 4 15.05 11.60 -10.30
C ARG A 4 14.75 10.67 -9.11
N GLU A 5 15.58 10.66 -8.07
CA GLU A 5 15.39 9.86 -6.84
C GLU A 5 14.30 10.46 -5.94
N ARG A 6 14.19 11.80 -5.93
CA ARG A 6 13.16 12.53 -5.19
C ARG A 6 11.78 12.30 -5.80
N TYR A 7 11.68 12.37 -7.12
CA TYR A 7 10.46 12.03 -7.87
C TYR A 7 10.04 10.57 -7.66
N TRP A 8 10.99 9.63 -7.70
CA TRP A 8 10.72 8.21 -7.48
C TRP A 8 10.22 7.91 -6.06
N SER A 9 10.79 8.57 -5.04
CA SER A 9 10.32 8.43 -3.66
C SER A 9 8.93 9.01 -3.47
N PHE A 10 8.66 10.19 -4.04
CA PHE A 10 7.35 10.82 -3.95
C PHE A 10 6.28 9.99 -4.64
N PHE A 11 6.56 9.50 -5.86
CA PHE A 11 5.64 8.66 -6.62
C PHE A 11 5.32 7.35 -5.90
N LYS A 12 6.33 6.72 -5.27
CA LYS A 12 6.12 5.53 -4.44
C LYS A 12 5.25 5.79 -3.21
N PHE A 13 5.43 6.92 -2.52
CA PHE A 13 4.61 7.24 -1.36
C PHE A 13 3.16 7.53 -1.75
N THR A 14 2.94 8.25 -2.85
CA THR A 14 1.59 8.52 -3.36
C THR A 14 0.90 7.24 -3.85
N SER A 15 1.63 6.32 -4.49
CA SER A 15 1.06 5.04 -4.92
C SER A 15 0.65 4.16 -3.74
N LEU A 16 1.38 4.18 -2.63
CA LEU A 16 1.03 3.45 -1.40
C LEU A 16 -0.29 3.95 -0.78
N GLY A 17 -0.52 5.27 -0.78
CA GLY A 17 -1.80 5.83 -0.31
C GLY A 17 -2.98 5.49 -1.22
N LEU A 18 -2.75 5.41 -2.54
CA LEU A 18 -3.77 5.02 -3.51
C LEU A 18 -4.20 3.56 -3.37
N GLU A 19 -3.33 2.66 -2.91
CA GLU A 19 -3.68 1.25 -2.67
C GLU A 19 -4.75 1.10 -1.59
N ILE A 20 -4.66 1.90 -0.51
CA ILE A 20 -5.67 1.93 0.56
C ILE A 20 -7.01 2.42 0.00
N LEU A 21 -6.99 3.48 -0.80
CA LEU A 21 -8.19 4.03 -1.44
C LEU A 21 -8.83 3.00 -2.38
N PHE A 22 -8.02 2.31 -3.20
CA PHE A 22 -8.49 1.25 -4.09
C PHE A 22 -9.16 0.13 -3.31
N MET A 23 -8.53 -0.35 -2.23
CA MET A 23 -9.10 -1.42 -1.41
C MET A 23 -10.37 -0.98 -0.69
N ALA A 24 -10.45 0.28 -0.24
CA ALA A 24 -11.67 0.84 0.34
C ALA A 24 -12.82 0.88 -0.69
N ILE A 25 -12.54 1.28 -1.94
CA ILE A 25 -13.54 1.28 -3.03
C ILE A 25 -13.99 -0.14 -3.36
N VAL A 26 -13.06 -1.09 -3.47
CA VAL A 26 -13.39 -2.51 -3.69
C VAL A 26 -14.25 -3.05 -2.54
N GLY A 27 -13.85 -2.76 -1.30
CA GLY A 27 -14.58 -3.12 -0.09
C GLY A 27 -15.99 -2.53 -0.06
N TYR A 28 -16.16 -1.27 -0.48
CA TYR A 28 -17.47 -0.63 -0.63
C TYR A 28 -18.37 -1.40 -1.61
N PHE A 29 -17.84 -1.76 -2.79
CA PHE A 29 -18.62 -2.50 -3.79
C PHE A 29 -18.99 -3.91 -3.33
N ILE A 30 -18.11 -4.57 -2.57
CA ILE A 30 -18.40 -5.87 -1.97
C ILE A 30 -19.46 -5.72 -0.86
N GLY A 31 -19.30 -4.75 0.04
CA GLY A 31 -20.22 -4.47 1.14
C GLY A 31 -21.63 -4.10 0.66
N LYS A 32 -21.71 -3.39 -0.47
CA LYS A 32 -22.98 -3.06 -1.14
C LYS A 32 -23.81 -4.30 -1.52
N GLN A 33 -23.19 -5.45 -1.75
CA GLN A 33 -23.93 -6.70 -2.02
C GLN A 33 -24.66 -7.24 -0.78
N PHE A 34 -24.31 -6.74 0.42
CA PHE A 34 -24.85 -7.18 1.70
C PHE A 34 -25.55 -6.05 2.49
N ASP A 35 -25.82 -4.91 1.86
CA ASP A 35 -26.37 -3.70 2.52
C ASP A 35 -25.46 -3.14 3.65
N MET A 36 -24.15 -3.39 3.50
CA MET A 36 -23.10 -3.07 4.47
C MET A 36 -21.98 -2.26 3.80
N GLU A 37 -22.33 -1.16 3.12
CA GLU A 37 -21.34 -0.40 2.33
C GLU A 37 -20.22 0.19 3.18
N VAL A 38 -20.58 0.72 4.35
CA VAL A 38 -19.64 1.39 5.26
C VAL A 38 -18.72 0.36 5.91
N GLU A 39 -19.23 -0.77 6.37
CA GLU A 39 -18.38 -1.84 6.92
C GLU A 39 -17.49 -2.45 5.83
N GLY A 40 -18.03 -2.65 4.62
CA GLY A 40 -17.25 -3.13 3.49
C GLY A 40 -16.10 -2.19 3.14
N ALA A 41 -16.35 -0.88 3.07
CA ALA A 41 -15.32 0.12 2.83
C ALA A 41 -14.28 0.16 3.96
N ALA A 42 -14.72 0.06 5.22
CA ALA A 42 -13.84 0.03 6.38
C ALA A 42 -12.94 -1.22 6.38
N LEU A 43 -13.49 -2.40 6.10
CA LEU A 43 -12.72 -3.64 5.95
C LEU A 43 -11.74 -3.54 4.78
N GLY A 44 -12.16 -2.95 3.66
CA GLY A 44 -11.29 -2.66 2.53
C GLY A 44 -10.11 -1.75 2.91
N ALA A 45 -10.36 -0.66 3.62
CA ALA A 45 -9.32 0.25 4.09
C ALA A 45 -8.34 -0.42 5.07
N ILE A 46 -8.84 -1.25 5.99
CA ILE A 46 -8.02 -2.02 6.92
C ILE A 46 -7.12 -2.99 6.15
N LEU A 47 -7.69 -3.76 5.22
CA LEU A 47 -6.93 -4.70 4.38
C LEU A 47 -5.88 -3.99 3.53
N GLY A 48 -6.24 -2.86 2.89
CA GLY A 48 -5.31 -2.04 2.13
C GLY A 48 -4.14 -1.53 2.98
N THR A 49 -4.42 -1.10 4.21
CA THR A 49 -3.40 -0.65 5.17
C THR A 49 -2.46 -1.79 5.56
N VAL A 50 -2.99 -2.98 5.85
CA VAL A 50 -2.18 -4.16 6.18
C VAL A 50 -1.28 -4.57 5.01
N LEU A 51 -1.81 -4.57 3.78
CA LEU A 51 -1.04 -4.88 2.57
C LEU A 51 0.08 -3.85 2.33
N MET A 52 -0.20 -2.57 2.53
CA MET A 52 0.80 -1.50 2.43
C MET A 52 1.96 -1.74 3.40
N TRP A 53 1.66 -2.04 4.67
CA TRP A 53 2.69 -2.35 5.67
C TRP A 53 3.49 -3.62 5.31
N TYR A 54 2.81 -4.65 4.81
CA TYR A 54 3.48 -5.86 4.34
C TYR A 54 4.44 -5.56 3.18
N TYR A 55 4.04 -4.75 2.21
CA TYR A 55 4.89 -4.32 1.10
C TYR A 55 6.13 -3.56 1.59
N ILE A 56 5.95 -2.60 2.51
CA ILE A 56 7.04 -1.83 3.11
C ILE A 56 8.03 -2.77 3.83
N TYR A 57 7.51 -3.72 4.61
CA TYR A 57 8.33 -4.70 5.34
C TYR A 57 9.11 -5.62 4.40
N VAL A 58 8.49 -6.14 3.34
CA VAL A 58 9.18 -6.99 2.35
C VAL A 58 10.23 -6.18 1.58
N TYR A 59 9.92 -4.93 1.22
CA TYR A 59 10.83 -4.07 0.47
C TYR A 59 12.05 -3.68 1.32
N SER A 60 11.86 -3.33 2.59
CA SER A 60 12.97 -3.02 3.51
C SER A 60 13.90 -4.22 3.70
N ARG A 61 13.34 -5.43 3.84
CA ARG A 61 14.12 -6.69 3.93
C ARG A 61 14.90 -7.00 2.66
N LYS A 62 14.36 -6.67 1.48
CA LYS A 62 15.08 -6.81 0.20
C LYS A 62 16.27 -5.85 0.11
N ILE A 63 16.10 -4.59 0.54
CA ILE A 63 17.19 -3.60 0.58
C ILE A 63 18.28 -4.06 1.54
N GLU A 64 17.91 -4.53 2.74
CA GLU A 64 18.88 -5.02 3.73
C GLU A 64 19.72 -6.20 3.18
N LYS A 65 19.08 -7.15 2.49
CA LYS A 65 19.75 -8.29 1.85
C LYS A 65 20.64 -7.88 0.67
N ALA A 66 20.24 -6.87 -0.10
CA ALA A 66 21.06 -6.35 -1.19
C ALA A 66 22.31 -5.63 -0.65
N PHE A 67 22.17 -4.87 0.44
CA PHE A 67 23.28 -4.19 1.10
C PHE A 67 24.30 -5.16 1.69
N LYS A 68 23.84 -6.23 2.36
CA LYS A 68 24.73 -7.29 2.93
C LYS A 68 25.50 -8.13 1.90
N ARG A 69 25.18 -8.05 0.60
CA ARG A 69 25.87 -8.79 -0.47
C ARG A 69 26.84 -7.94 -1.29
N GLY A 70 26.82 -6.61 -1.10
CA GLY A 70 27.62 -5.65 -1.86
C GLY A 70 28.75 -4.98 -1.06
N GLY A 71 28.94 -5.34 0.21
CA GLY A 71 30.10 -4.97 1.03
C GLY A 71 30.86 -6.21 1.45
#